data_AF-A0A2J8MYC1-F1
#
_entry.id   AF-A0A2J8MYC1-F1
#
_cell.length_a   1.000
_cell.length_b   1.000
_cell.length_c   1.000
_cell.angle_alpha   90.00
_cell.angle_beta   90.00
_cell.angle_gamma   90.00
#
_symmetry.space_group_name_H-M   'P 1'
#
loop_
_entity.id
_entity.type
_entity.pdbx_description
1 polymer ?
#
loop_
_entity_poly.entity_id
_entity_poly.type
_entity_poly.pdbx_seq_one_letter_code
_entity_poly.pdbx_strand_id
1 'polypeptide(L)'
;MNYQEAAIYLQEGENNDKFFTHPKDAKALAAYLFAHNHLFYLMELATALLLLLLSLCEAPAVPALRLGIYVHATLELFALMVVVFELCMKLRWLGLHTFIRHKRTMVKTSVLVVQFVEAI
;
A
#
# COMPACT_ATOMS: atom_id res chain seq x y z
N MET A 1 -19.46 -9.92 -20.11
CA MET A 1 -19.60 -9.27 -18.80
C MET A 1 -19.82 -10.30 -17.69
N ASN A 2 -20.84 -11.16 -17.77
CA ASN A 2 -21.18 -12.12 -16.70
C ASN A 2 -20.04 -13.08 -16.30
N TYR A 3 -19.21 -13.55 -17.24
CA TYR A 3 -18.05 -14.41 -16.91
C TYR A 3 -16.98 -13.69 -16.08
N GLN A 4 -16.72 -12.42 -16.39
CA GLN A 4 -15.73 -11.61 -15.68
C GLN A 4 -16.21 -11.27 -14.27
N GLU A 5 -17.48 -10.92 -14.14
CA GLU A 5 -18.10 -10.64 -12.84
C GLU A 5 -18.10 -11.89 -11.94
N ALA A 6 -18.48 -13.05 -12.47
CA ALA A 6 -18.42 -14.32 -11.74
C ALA A 6 -16.99 -14.68 -11.31
N ALA A 7 -15.99 -14.44 -12.15
CA ALA A 7 -14.59 -14.64 -11.79
C ALA A 7 -14.14 -13.70 -10.66
N ILE A 8 -14.59 -12.45 -10.65
CA ILE A 8 -14.31 -11.49 -9.57
C ILE A 8 -14.95 -11.95 -8.26
N TYR A 9 -16.20 -12.44 -8.26
CA TYR A 9 -16.81 -12.98 -7.04
C TYR A 9 -16.04 -14.17 -6.46
N LEU A 10 -15.49 -15.05 -7.31
CA LEU A 10 -14.63 -16.15 -6.85
C LEU A 10 -13.35 -15.62 -6.21
N GLN A 11 -12.70 -14.62 -6.83
CA GLN A 11 -11.49 -13.99 -6.29
C GLN A 11 -11.74 -13.22 -4.98
N GLU A 12 -12.85 -12.48 -4.89
CA GLU A 12 -13.25 -11.78 -3.65
C GLU A 12 -13.52 -12.79 -2.53
N GLY A 13 -14.16 -13.92 -2.86
CA GLY A 13 -14.40 -15.02 -1.93
C GLY A 13 -13.11 -15.67 -1.43
N GLU A 14 -12.16 -15.93 -2.33
CA GLU A 14 -10.84 -16.49 -2.00
C GLU A 14 -10.02 -15.55 -1.10
N ASN A 15 -10.01 -14.25 -1.41
CA ASN A 15 -9.22 -13.25 -0.67
C ASN A 15 -9.92 -12.70 0.59
N ASN A 16 -11.13 -13.19 0.91
CA ASN A 16 -11.97 -12.70 2.03
C ASN A 16 -12.25 -11.19 1.95
N ASP A 17 -12.42 -10.69 0.73
CA ASP A 17 -12.87 -9.32 0.51
C ASP A 17 -14.37 -9.19 0.75
N LYS A 18 -14.80 -7.99 1.12
CA LYS A 18 -16.19 -7.74 1.48
C LYS A 18 -16.99 -7.39 0.22
N PHE A 19 -18.04 -8.16 -0.05
CA PHE A 19 -18.90 -7.98 -1.24
C PHE A 19 -19.59 -6.61 -1.35
N PHE A 20 -19.61 -5.77 -0.30
CA PHE A 20 -20.16 -4.42 -0.40
C PHE A 20 -19.29 -3.47 -1.25
N THR A 21 -18.01 -3.80 -1.49
CA THR A 21 -17.10 -3.06 -2.36
C THR A 21 -17.00 -3.62 -3.78
N HIS A 22 -17.90 -4.55 -4.14
CA HIS A 22 -17.90 -5.19 -5.45
C HIS A 22 -18.07 -4.15 -6.59
N PRO A 23 -17.24 -4.18 -7.65
CA PRO A 23 -17.27 -3.20 -8.71
C PRO A 23 -18.51 -3.35 -9.61
N LYS A 24 -19.38 -2.33 -9.65
CA LYS A 24 -20.59 -2.32 -10.49
C LYS A 24 -20.46 -1.52 -11.78
N ASP A 25 -19.57 -0.52 -11.79
CA ASP A 25 -19.34 0.36 -12.94
C ASP A 25 -17.96 0.11 -13.56
N ALA A 26 -17.79 0.45 -14.85
CA ALA A 26 -16.53 0.28 -15.56
C ALA A 26 -15.34 0.99 -14.89
N LYS A 27 -15.59 2.14 -14.24
CA LYS A 27 -14.56 2.88 -13.49
C LYS A 27 -14.11 2.13 -12.23
N ALA A 28 -15.04 1.52 -11.50
CA ALA A 28 -14.75 0.73 -10.31
C ALA A 28 -14.06 -0.59 -10.69
N LEU A 29 -14.47 -1.20 -11.80
CA LEU A 29 -13.85 -2.39 -12.36
C LEU A 29 -12.38 -2.13 -12.74
N ALA A 30 -12.09 -1.02 -13.41
CA ALA A 30 -10.72 -0.64 -13.74
C ALA A 30 -9.87 -0.41 -12.49
N ALA A 31 -10.44 0.21 -11.44
CA ALA A 31 -9.74 0.41 -10.16
C ALA A 31 -9.50 -0.91 -9.42
N TYR A 32 -10.47 -1.83 -9.42
CA TYR A 32 -10.34 -3.16 -8.84
C TYR A 32 -9.22 -3.95 -9.50
N LEU A 33 -9.22 -4.02 -10.84
CA LEU A 33 -8.20 -4.75 -11.61
C LEU A 33 -6.80 -4.16 -11.45
N PHE A 34 -6.69 -2.83 -11.28
CA PHE A 34 -5.41 -2.18 -11.02
C PHE A 34 -4.85 -2.56 -9.64
N ALA A 35 -5.71 -2.57 -8.61
CA ALA A 35 -5.31 -2.91 -7.24
C ALA A 35 -5.07 -4.43 -7.05
N HIS A 36 -5.81 -5.28 -7.77
CA HIS A 36 -5.70 -6.74 -7.72
C HIS A 36 -4.77 -7.28 -8.81
N ASN A 37 -3.56 -6.74 -8.86
CA ASN A 37 -2.50 -7.21 -9.74
C ASN A 37 -1.33 -7.73 -8.89
N HIS A 38 -0.73 -8.85 -9.30
CA HIS A 38 0.46 -9.40 -8.65
C HIS A 38 1.62 -8.39 -8.58
N LEU A 39 1.76 -7.53 -9.58
CA LEU A 39 2.75 -6.45 -9.55
C LEU A 39 2.49 -5.46 -8.42
N PHE A 40 1.23 -5.15 -8.16
CA PHE A 40 0.85 -4.26 -7.06
C PHE A 40 1.19 -4.91 -5.71
N TYR A 41 0.84 -6.19 -5.52
CA TYR A 41 1.21 -6.93 -4.30
C TYR A 41 2.72 -7.07 -4.10
N LEU A 42 3.47 -7.31 -5.18
CA LEU A 42 4.93 -7.37 -5.13
C LEU A 42 5.54 -6.01 -4.75
N MET A 43 4.98 -4.92 -5.28
CA MET A 43 5.37 -3.56 -4.92
C MET A 43 5.10 -3.26 -3.44
N GLU A 44 3.93 -3.62 -2.91
CA GLU A 44 3.63 -3.43 -1.48
C GLU A 44 4.61 -4.20 -0.59
N LEU A 45 4.90 -5.45 -0.94
CA LEU A 45 5.83 -6.29 -0.20
C LEU A 45 7.27 -5.75 -0.29
N ALA A 46 7.72 -5.36 -1.48
CA ALA A 46 9.06 -4.84 -1.69
C ALA A 46 9.29 -3.52 -0.95
N THR A 47 8.32 -2.60 -0.98
CA THR A 47 8.39 -1.31 -0.27
C THR A 47 8.45 -1.53 1.25
N ALA A 48 7.62 -2.42 1.79
CA ALA A 48 7.64 -2.74 3.22
C ALA A 48 8.95 -3.40 3.64
N LEU A 49 9.47 -4.32 2.83
CA LEU A 49 10.75 -4.98 3.10
C LEU A 49 11.92 -4.00 3.02
N LEU A 50 11.91 -3.10 2.03
CA LEU A 50 12.91 -2.03 1.91
C LEU A 50 12.95 -1.15 3.16
N LEU A 51 11.79 -0.67 3.63
CA LEU A 51 11.69 0.15 4.86
C LEU A 51 12.23 -0.60 6.09
N LEU A 52 11.89 -1.88 6.25
CA LEU A 52 12.40 -2.69 7.35
C LEU A 52 13.93 -2.90 7.28
N LEU A 53 14.47 -3.10 6.07
CA LEU A 53 15.91 -3.28 5.87
C LEU A 53 16.69 -1.96 6.00
N LEU A 54 16.05 -0.81 5.73
CA LEU A 54 16.67 0.51 5.87
C LEU A 54 17.09 0.79 7.32
N SER A 55 16.30 0.27 8.28
CA SER A 55 16.62 0.32 9.71
C SER A 55 17.99 -0.29 10.06
N LEU A 56 18.53 -1.22 9.27
CA LEU A 56 19.89 -1.78 9.47
C LEU A 56 21.01 -0.77 9.16
N CYS A 57 20.70 0.24 8.34
CA CYS A 57 21.62 1.28 7.88
C CYS A 57 21.53 2.56 8.73
N GLU A 58 20.46 2.71 9.50
CA GLU A 58 20.20 3.83 10.41
C GLU A 58 20.84 3.61 11.78
N ALA A 59 21.00 4.68 12.57
CA ALA A 59 21.64 4.59 13.88
C ALA A 59 20.77 3.81 14.90
N PRO A 60 21.31 2.84 15.65
CA PRO A 60 22.67 2.30 15.60
C PRO A 60 22.88 1.31 14.44
N ALA A 61 23.68 1.71 13.45
CA ALA A 61 23.85 0.97 12.21
C ALA A 61 24.83 -0.19 12.36
N VAL A 62 24.64 -1.24 11.55
CA VAL A 62 25.67 -2.27 11.37
C VAL A 62 26.93 -1.60 10.78
N PRO A 63 28.12 -1.73 11.40
CA PRO A 63 29.31 -0.97 11.00
C PRO A 63 29.70 -1.09 9.51
N ALA A 64 29.39 -2.23 8.88
CA ALA A 64 29.66 -2.47 7.46
C ALA A 64 28.63 -1.84 6.49
N LEU A 65 27.44 -1.49 6.96
CA LEU A 65 26.30 -1.02 6.15
C LEU A 65 25.92 0.43 6.45
N ARG A 66 26.80 1.19 7.11
CA ARG A 66 26.52 2.57 7.50
C ARG A 66 26.40 3.46 6.26
N LEU A 67 25.20 3.94 6.00
CA LEU A 67 24.92 4.93 4.96
C LEU A 67 25.01 6.35 5.52
N GLY A 68 25.30 7.31 4.64
CA GLY A 68 25.21 8.73 4.99
C GLY A 68 23.77 9.12 5.31
N ILE A 69 23.61 10.13 6.19
CA ILE A 69 22.30 10.57 6.69
C ILE A 69 21.34 10.93 5.55
N TYR A 70 21.83 11.71 4.60
CA TYR A 70 21.04 12.11 3.43
C TYR A 70 20.64 10.92 2.53
N VAL A 71 21.44 9.86 2.49
CA VAL A 71 21.17 8.71 1.60
C VAL A 71 20.03 7.87 2.14
N HIS A 72 20.07 7.49 3.43
CA HIS A 72 18.95 6.74 4.00
C HIS A 72 17.70 7.61 4.12
N ALA A 73 17.81 8.88 4.49
CA ALA A 73 16.64 9.78 4.57
C ALA A 73 15.92 9.95 3.22
N THR A 74 16.68 10.09 2.11
CA THR A 74 16.06 10.19 0.77
C THR A 74 15.43 8.88 0.31
N LEU A 75 16.03 7.74 0.66
CA LEU A 75 15.45 6.42 0.41
C LEU A 75 14.17 6.18 1.22
N GLU A 76 14.16 6.60 2.49
CA GLU A 76 12.99 6.55 3.36
C GLU A 76 11.85 7.39 2.77
N LEU A 77 12.09 8.67 2.47
CA LEU A 77 11.10 9.54 1.84
C LEU A 77 10.57 8.97 0.53
N PHE A 78 11.44 8.41 -0.31
CA PHE A 78 11.02 7.73 -1.54
C PHE A 78 10.08 6.55 -1.25
N ALA A 79 10.43 5.69 -0.29
CA ALA A 79 9.61 4.54 0.09
C ALA A 79 8.26 4.98 0.68
N LEU A 80 8.24 5.99 1.55
CA LEU A 80 7.00 6.55 2.09
C LEU A 80 6.10 7.12 0.98
N MET A 81 6.67 7.76 -0.04
CA MET A 81 5.91 8.22 -1.22
C MET A 81 5.28 7.07 -2.01
N VAL A 82 5.95 5.92 -2.11
CA VAL A 82 5.37 4.71 -2.71
C VAL A 82 4.20 4.20 -1.85
N VAL A 83 4.32 4.20 -0.52
CA VAL A 83 3.20 3.84 0.38
C VAL A 83 2.02 4.80 0.24
N VAL A 84 2.27 6.12 0.07
CA VAL A 84 1.21 7.09 -0.23
C VAL A 84 0.48 6.71 -1.53
N PHE A 85 1.23 6.39 -2.58
CA PHE A 85 0.66 5.97 -3.86
C PHE A 85 -0.22 4.72 -3.71
N GLU A 86 0.23 3.70 -2.97
CA GLU A 86 -0.56 2.50 -2.67
C GLU A 86 -1.90 2.83 -1.99
N LEU A 87 -1.87 3.70 -0.97
CA LEU A 87 -3.07 4.11 -0.24
C LEU A 87 -4.02 4.91 -1.12
N CYS A 88 -3.52 5.79 -1.99
CA CYS A 88 -4.34 6.52 -2.94
C CYS A 88 -5.05 5.58 -3.93
N MET A 89 -4.38 4.53 -4.40
CA MET A 89 -4.98 3.53 -5.28
C MET A 89 -6.05 2.70 -4.55
N LYS A 90 -5.78 2.29 -3.30
CA LYS A 90 -6.78 1.62 -2.45
C LYS A 90 -7.98 2.51 -2.14
N LEU A 91 -7.77 3.81 -1.90
CA LEU A 91 -8.84 4.79 -1.71
C LEU A 91 -9.71 4.93 -2.98
N ARG A 92 -9.07 4.95 -4.16
CA ARG A 92 -9.77 5.02 -5.45
C ARG A 92 -10.65 3.79 -5.71
N TRP A 93 -10.23 2.61 -5.25
CA TRP A 93 -11.01 1.38 -5.36
C TRP A 93 -12.13 1.30 -4.30
N LEU A 94 -11.80 1.43 -3.02
CA LEU A 94 -12.74 1.22 -1.91
C LEU A 94 -13.76 2.36 -1.72
N GLY A 95 -13.40 3.56 -2.16
CA GLY A 95 -14.13 4.79 -1.87
C GLY A 95 -13.86 5.35 -0.47
N LEU A 96 -14.11 6.64 -0.30
CA LEU A 96 -13.69 7.40 0.88
C LEU A 96 -14.39 6.97 2.19
N HIS A 97 -15.70 6.72 2.14
CA HIS A 97 -16.47 6.29 3.31
C HIS A 97 -16.01 4.92 3.84
N THR A 98 -15.79 3.96 2.94
CA THR A 98 -15.29 2.62 3.29
C THR A 98 -13.87 2.68 3.83
N PHE A 99 -13.02 3.48 3.19
CA PHE A 99 -11.61 3.63 3.56
C PHE A 99 -11.45 4.16 4.99
N ILE A 100 -12.21 5.19 5.36
CA ILE A 100 -12.15 5.80 6.71
C ILE A 100 -12.69 4.84 7.78
N ARG A 101 -13.71 4.04 7.46
CA ARG A 101 -14.29 3.09 8.42
C ARG A 101 -13.39 1.88 8.70
N HIS A 102 -12.43 1.62 7.82
CA HIS A 102 -11.56 0.47 7.94
C HIS A 102 -10.37 0.75 8.88
N LYS A 103 -10.42 0.16 10.08
CA LYS A 103 -9.48 0.45 11.18
C LYS A 103 -8.00 0.27 10.79
N ARG A 104 -7.66 -0.83 10.09
CA ARG A 104 -6.26 -1.14 9.72
C ARG A 104 -5.66 -0.10 8.76
N THR A 105 -6.43 0.38 7.80
CA THR A 105 -5.94 1.40 6.85
C THR A 105 -5.81 2.76 7.51
N MET A 106 -6.69 3.09 8.46
CA MET A 106 -6.55 4.31 9.28
C MET A 106 -5.27 4.29 10.12
N VAL A 107 -4.98 3.17 10.80
CA VAL A 107 -3.72 3.02 11.54
C VAL A 107 -2.51 3.15 10.62
N LYS A 108 -2.51 2.47 9.45
CA LYS A 108 -1.43 2.59 8.45
C LYS A 108 -1.24 4.05 8.00
N THR A 109 -2.33 4.79 7.78
CA THR A 109 -2.29 6.20 7.35
C THR A 109 -1.76 7.11 8.46
N SER A 110 -2.17 6.92 9.72
CA SER A 110 -1.66 7.68 10.86
C SER A 110 -0.15 7.46 11.06
N VAL A 111 0.32 6.22 11.01
CA VAL A 111 1.74 5.88 11.13
C VAL A 111 2.54 6.49 9.98
N LEU A 112 2.02 6.43 8.76
CA LEU A 112 2.64 7.06 7.59
C LEU A 112 2.84 8.56 7.77
N VAL A 113 1.85 9.27 8.32
CA VAL A 113 1.96 10.72 8.58
C VAL A 113 3.06 11.01 9.61
N VAL A 114 3.15 10.22 10.68
CA VAL A 114 4.19 10.39 11.72
C VAL A 114 5.58 10.16 11.12
N GLN A 115 5.80 9.04 10.41
CA GLN A 115 7.08 8.75 9.78
C GLN A 115 7.48 9.81 8.75
N PHE A 116 6.53 10.31 7.97
CA PHE A 116 6.80 11.33 6.97
C PHE A 116 7.20 12.67 7.59
N VAL A 117 6.63 13.03 8.73
CA VAL A 117 7.01 14.25 9.48
C VAL A 117 8.39 14.09 10.13
N GLU A 118 8.74 12.90 10.62
CA GLU A 118 10.05 12.61 11.22
C GLU A 118 11.18 12.54 10.19
N ALA A 119 10.87 12.11 8.95
CA ALA A 119 11.84 11.99 7.86
C ALA A 119 12.17 13.32 7.15
N ILE A 120 11.39 14.39 7.38
CA ILE A 120 11.62 15.76 6.87
C ILE A 120 12.50 16.55 7.84
#